data_AF-A0A2Z5BLT2-F1
#
_entry.id   AF-A0A2Z5BLT2-F1
#
_cell.length_a   1.000
_cell.length_b   1.000
_cell.length_c   1.000
_cell.angle_alpha   90.00
_cell.angle_beta   90.00
_cell.angle_gamma   90.00
#
_symmetry.space_group_name_H-M   'P 1'
#
loop_
_entity.id
_entity.type
_entity.pdbx_description
1 polymer ?
#
loop_
_entity_poly.entity_id
_entity_poly.type
_entity_poly.pdbx_seq_one_letter_code
_entity_poly.pdbx_strand_id
1 'polypeptide(L)'
;MLLQDLRTYSLPYGRGSNDGFDVIIEPAESELTQLIHDALPSTSYRHWRIADSIRDFVDSALWRLIDGDLHLEVQYYHALDNPDGEPVAFGIKILDAERIMRHRGRYCYIVADSDRFEGPRTWRAEELDPRCLVNASLPRTLRRDLERALSLIRLSDRDINIASSFVMGNHGNNSGFDFAAHRRMSNDIVLKGTRTIGWAGRGLLTEGLLDPEKAWRAISFGRFAARLRDVAIDALNESISRAGARLDFAASLTLSRVPTRADFDQMERDLQAGKRPISQLLVPWLSDGEPDAEPQDVDAGATDEKL
;
A
#
# COMPACT_ATOMS: atom_id res chain seq x y z
N MET A 1 -11.57 6.76 -2.23
CA MET A 1 -11.66 6.30 -0.82
C MET A 1 -10.96 4.96 -0.60
N LEU A 2 -11.32 3.89 -1.32
CA LEU A 2 -10.70 2.56 -1.18
C LEU A 2 -9.16 2.60 -1.11
N LEU A 3 -8.53 3.32 -2.03
CA LEU A 3 -7.07 3.49 -2.11
C LEU A 3 -6.45 4.09 -0.84
N GLN A 4 -7.06 5.15 -0.30
CA GLN A 4 -6.60 5.76 0.94
C GLN A 4 -6.78 4.80 2.13
N ASP A 5 -7.80 3.96 2.11
CA ASP A 5 -7.99 2.93 3.14
C ASP A 5 -6.93 1.84 3.02
N LEU A 6 -6.59 1.41 1.80
CA LEU A 6 -5.51 0.45 1.60
C LEU A 6 -4.15 0.98 2.09
N ARG A 7 -3.86 2.25 1.88
CA ARG A 7 -2.67 2.90 2.47
C ARG A 7 -2.66 2.81 4.00
N THR A 8 -3.81 2.98 4.64
CA THR A 8 -3.92 2.98 6.10
C THR A 8 -3.85 1.56 6.69
N TYR A 9 -4.31 0.55 5.94
CA TYR A 9 -4.43 -0.82 6.43
C TYR A 9 -3.24 -1.71 6.03
N SER A 10 -2.44 -1.31 5.05
CA SER A 10 -1.28 -2.08 4.60
C SER A 10 -0.13 -1.99 5.60
N LEU A 11 0.20 -0.78 6.05
CA LEU A 11 1.21 -0.52 7.07
C LEU A 11 0.63 0.34 8.19
N PRO A 12 0.83 -0.04 9.46
CA PRO A 12 0.38 0.75 10.59
C PRO A 12 1.11 2.11 10.64
N TYR A 13 0.48 3.06 11.32
CA TYR A 13 1.13 4.26 11.83
C TYR A 13 1.24 4.12 13.34
N GLY A 14 2.43 4.35 13.89
CA GLY A 14 2.63 4.35 15.33
C GLY A 14 2.35 5.72 15.94
N ARG A 15 2.70 5.87 17.23
CA ARG A 15 2.60 7.13 17.97
C ARG A 15 3.98 7.78 18.08
N GLY A 16 4.05 9.09 17.88
CA GLY A 16 5.30 9.85 18.02
C GLY A 16 6.35 9.44 16.99
N SER A 17 7.54 9.03 17.46
CA SER A 17 8.64 8.55 16.61
C SER A 17 8.52 7.07 16.21
N ASN A 18 7.57 6.32 16.77
CA ASN A 18 7.33 4.94 16.36
C ASN A 18 6.47 4.94 15.08
N ASP A 19 6.93 4.24 14.04
CA ASP A 19 6.19 4.10 12.78
C ASP A 19 5.08 3.05 12.84
N GLY A 20 5.00 2.28 13.93
CA GLY A 20 4.03 1.20 14.11
C GLY A 20 4.50 -0.13 13.53
N PHE A 21 5.60 -0.13 12.77
CA PHE A 21 6.26 -1.31 12.23
C PHE A 21 7.77 -1.09 12.15
N ASP A 22 8.52 -2.18 12.05
CA ASP A 22 9.97 -2.13 11.83
C ASP A 22 10.35 -2.83 10.51
N VAL A 23 11.40 -2.30 9.86
CA VAL A 23 12.00 -2.89 8.66
C VAL A 23 13.30 -3.56 9.10
N ILE A 24 13.42 -4.86 8.82
CA ILE A 24 14.59 -5.65 9.14
C ILE A 24 15.26 -6.04 7.83
N ILE A 25 16.54 -5.69 7.70
CA ILE A 25 17.39 -6.13 6.59
C ILE A 25 18.38 -7.16 7.13
N GLU A 26 18.44 -8.31 6.46
CA GLU A 26 19.39 -9.37 6.75
C GLU A 26 20.33 -9.57 5.56
N PRO A 27 21.66 -9.53 5.74
CA PRO A 27 22.36 -9.30 7.01
C PRO A 27 22.29 -7.84 7.48
N ALA A 28 22.38 -7.62 8.80
CA ALA A 28 22.27 -6.31 9.44
C ALA A 28 23.59 -5.49 9.36
N GLU A 29 24.17 -5.41 8.15
CA GLU A 29 25.37 -4.64 7.87
C GLU A 29 25.01 -3.18 7.52
N SER A 30 25.69 -2.21 8.13
CA SER A 30 25.33 -0.79 7.99
C SER A 30 25.47 -0.28 6.56
N GLU A 31 26.52 -0.70 5.85
CA GLU A 31 26.78 -0.27 4.48
C GLU A 31 25.73 -0.84 3.51
N LEU A 32 25.40 -2.13 3.66
CA LEU A 32 24.37 -2.78 2.86
C LEU A 32 22.97 -2.21 3.13
N THR A 33 22.67 -1.94 4.40
CA THR A 33 21.41 -1.28 4.81
C THR A 33 21.30 0.08 4.16
N GLN A 34 22.39 0.87 4.16
CA GLN A 34 22.42 2.18 3.54
C GLN A 34 22.30 2.11 2.01
N LEU A 35 22.98 1.15 1.38
CA LEU A 35 22.89 0.90 -0.06
C LEU A 35 21.45 0.57 -0.48
N ILE A 36 20.77 -0.31 0.26
CA ILE A 36 19.36 -0.66 0.00
C ILE A 36 18.46 0.54 0.26
N HIS A 37 18.68 1.29 1.34
CA HIS A 37 17.91 2.48 1.65
C HIS A 37 17.98 3.52 0.53
N ASP A 38 19.17 3.73 -0.04
CA ASP A 38 19.40 4.68 -1.12
C ASP A 38 18.86 4.20 -2.46
N ALA A 39 18.70 2.89 -2.63
CA ALA A 39 18.10 2.31 -3.81
C ALA A 39 16.56 2.41 -3.83
N LEU A 40 15.90 2.69 -2.69
CA LEU A 40 14.43 2.72 -2.64
C LEU A 40 13.86 3.91 -3.44
N PRO A 41 12.73 3.71 -4.14
CA PRO A 41 12.08 4.78 -4.89
C PRO A 41 11.54 5.84 -3.92
N SER A 42 11.89 7.10 -4.15
CA SER A 42 11.29 8.25 -3.47
C SER A 42 10.40 9.02 -4.45
N THR A 43 9.14 9.24 -4.07
CA THR A 43 8.19 9.99 -4.92
C THR A 43 8.30 11.49 -4.73
N SER A 44 8.73 11.94 -3.54
CA SER A 44 8.73 13.35 -3.15
C SER A 44 10.10 13.83 -2.68
N TYR A 45 10.66 13.17 -1.66
CA TYR A 45 11.95 13.51 -1.07
C TYR A 45 12.60 12.26 -0.50
N ARG A 46 13.92 12.30 -0.34
CA ARG A 46 14.67 11.23 0.33
C ARG A 46 14.28 11.20 1.80
N HIS A 47 13.86 10.04 2.28
CA HIS A 47 13.53 9.87 3.69
C HIS A 47 14.78 9.64 4.51
N TRP A 48 14.75 10.10 5.77
CA TRP A 48 15.82 9.82 6.72
C TRP A 48 15.76 8.38 7.24
N ARG A 49 14.55 7.83 7.36
CA ARG A 49 14.29 6.49 7.90
C ARG A 49 13.88 5.56 6.77
N ILE A 50 14.43 4.35 6.80
CA ILE A 50 14.05 3.31 5.84
C ILE A 50 12.56 2.93 5.93
N ALA A 51 11.96 2.99 7.13
CA ALA A 51 10.54 2.73 7.33
C ALA A 51 9.65 3.69 6.49
N ASP A 52 10.02 4.97 6.40
CA ASP A 52 9.29 5.95 5.61
C ASP A 52 9.46 5.69 4.10
N SER A 53 10.67 5.34 3.65
CA SER A 53 10.93 4.91 2.26
C SER A 53 10.12 3.67 1.88
N ILE A 54 10.01 2.69 2.78
CA ILE A 54 9.19 1.49 2.57
C ILE A 54 7.71 1.83 2.55
N ARG A 55 7.25 2.74 3.39
CA ARG A 55 5.85 3.19 3.39
C ARG A 55 5.49 3.86 2.07
N ASP A 56 6.33 4.76 1.57
CA ASP A 56 6.14 5.42 0.28
C ASP A 56 6.21 4.43 -0.90
N PHE A 57 7.12 3.47 -0.84
CA PHE A 57 7.19 2.39 -1.81
C PHE A 57 5.90 1.57 -1.81
N VAL A 58 5.43 1.11 -0.64
CA VAL A 58 4.22 0.30 -0.52
C VAL A 58 3.01 1.09 -1.01
N ASP A 59 2.84 2.36 -0.62
CA ASP A 59 1.74 3.20 -1.13
C ASP A 59 1.76 3.24 -2.67
N SER A 60 2.91 3.60 -3.24
CA SER A 60 3.09 3.67 -4.70
C SER A 60 2.85 2.33 -5.40
N ALA A 61 3.33 1.23 -4.81
CA ALA A 61 3.18 -0.12 -5.33
C ALA A 61 1.71 -0.57 -5.29
N LEU A 62 0.98 -0.26 -4.22
CA LEU A 62 -0.45 -0.56 -4.11
C LEU A 62 -1.26 0.16 -5.20
N TRP A 63 -0.96 1.43 -5.49
CA TRP A 63 -1.56 2.15 -6.61
C TRP A 63 -1.39 1.40 -7.93
N ARG A 64 -0.17 0.92 -8.23
CA ARG A 64 0.10 0.17 -9.47
C ARG A 64 -0.60 -1.18 -9.47
N LEU A 65 -0.53 -1.91 -8.36
CA LEU A 65 -1.17 -3.21 -8.23
C LEU A 65 -2.70 -3.14 -8.36
N ILE A 66 -3.30 -1.99 -8.06
CA ILE A 66 -4.75 -1.79 -8.21
C ILE A 66 -5.14 -1.59 -9.67
N ASP A 67 -4.39 -0.78 -10.40
CA ASP A 67 -4.66 -0.49 -11.81
C ASP A 67 -4.18 -1.62 -12.75
N GLY A 68 -3.19 -2.40 -12.34
CA GLY A 68 -2.61 -3.46 -13.15
C GLY A 68 -1.46 -4.15 -12.44
N ASP A 69 -0.41 -4.48 -13.20
CA ASP A 69 0.78 -5.12 -12.66
C ASP A 69 1.79 -4.08 -12.16
N LEU A 70 2.55 -4.46 -11.14
CA LEU A 70 3.67 -3.67 -10.63
C LEU A 70 4.92 -4.00 -11.45
N HIS A 71 5.51 -2.96 -12.03
CA HIS A 71 6.73 -3.05 -12.82
C HIS A 71 7.83 -2.26 -12.13
N LEU A 72 8.91 -2.93 -11.73
CA LEU A 72 10.08 -2.33 -11.11
C LEU A 72 11.28 -2.50 -12.04
N GLU A 73 12.04 -1.43 -12.24
CA GLU A 73 13.31 -1.44 -12.95
C GLU A 73 14.45 -1.28 -11.94
N VAL A 74 15.41 -2.21 -11.97
CA VAL A 74 16.68 -2.09 -11.27
C VAL A 74 17.67 -1.35 -12.17
N GLN A 75 18.06 -0.16 -11.73
CA GLN A 75 19.04 0.69 -12.39
C GLN A 75 20.39 0.51 -11.71
N TYR A 76 21.47 0.45 -12.49
CA TYR A 76 22.82 0.30 -11.96
C TYR A 76 23.61 1.60 -12.16
N TYR A 77 24.39 1.96 -11.16
CA TYR A 77 25.24 3.15 -11.17
C TYR A 77 26.70 2.74 -11.12
N HIS A 78 27.51 3.40 -11.93
CA HIS A 78 28.95 3.15 -12.07
C HIS A 78 29.74 4.32 -11.49
N ALA A 79 30.97 4.05 -11.07
CA ALA A 79 31.85 5.11 -10.56
C ALA A 79 32.19 6.10 -11.68
N LEU A 80 32.28 7.40 -11.35
CA LEU A 80 32.50 8.47 -12.34
C LEU A 80 33.85 8.33 -13.08
N ASP A 81 34.84 7.77 -12.40
CA ASP A 81 36.19 7.49 -12.91
C ASP A 81 36.27 6.18 -13.71
N ASN A 82 35.24 5.32 -13.64
CA ASN A 82 35.18 4.07 -14.37
C ASN A 82 33.74 3.72 -14.82
N PRO A 83 33.19 4.43 -15.82
CA PRO A 83 31.82 4.24 -16.27
C PRO A 83 31.56 2.87 -16.91
N ASP A 84 32.59 2.23 -17.47
CA ASP A 84 32.51 0.89 -18.08
C ASP A 84 32.80 -0.24 -17.06
N GLY A 85 33.07 0.11 -15.81
CA GLY A 85 33.41 -0.81 -14.73
C GLY A 85 32.23 -1.61 -14.18
N GLU A 86 32.49 -2.35 -13.12
CA GLU A 86 31.41 -2.96 -12.35
C GLU A 86 30.56 -1.88 -11.67
N PRO A 87 29.23 -2.09 -11.57
CA PRO A 87 28.39 -1.15 -10.87
C PRO A 87 28.78 -1.10 -9.39
N VAL A 88 28.65 0.07 -8.78
CA VAL A 88 28.96 0.33 -7.36
C VAL A 88 27.71 0.60 -6.53
N ALA A 89 26.60 0.94 -7.18
CA ALA A 89 25.32 1.16 -6.55
C ALA A 89 24.17 0.77 -7.48
N PHE A 90 22.96 0.74 -6.92
CA PHE A 90 21.75 0.50 -7.69
C PHE A 90 20.59 1.38 -7.20
N GLY A 91 19.57 1.49 -8.04
CA GLY A 91 18.31 2.18 -7.76
C GLY A 91 17.14 1.32 -8.22
N ILE A 92 16.02 1.43 -7.53
CA ILE A 92 14.77 0.76 -7.89
C ILE A 92 13.76 1.81 -8.30
N LYS A 93 13.26 1.69 -9.53
CA LYS A 93 12.28 2.62 -10.10
C LYS A 93 10.96 1.91 -10.34
N ILE A 94 9.87 2.48 -9.83
CA ILE A 94 8.52 2.06 -10.20
C ILE A 94 8.20 2.64 -11.57
N LEU A 95 7.87 1.78 -12.53
CA LEU A 95 7.51 2.19 -13.88
C LEU A 95 6.00 2.42 -14.01
N ASP A 96 5.63 3.40 -14.84
CA ASP A 96 4.24 3.67 -15.19
C ASP A 96 3.69 2.59 -16.12
N ALA A 97 2.69 1.83 -15.67
CA ALA A 97 2.05 0.79 -16.47
C ALA A 97 1.52 1.32 -17.81
N GLU A 98 0.99 2.55 -17.86
CA GLU A 98 0.49 3.20 -19.09
C GLU A 98 1.58 3.44 -20.14
N ARG A 99 2.84 3.49 -19.71
CA ARG A 99 4.00 3.71 -20.58
C ARG A 99 4.73 2.42 -20.92
N ILE A 100 4.28 1.28 -20.40
CA ILE A 100 4.87 -0.02 -20.72
C ILE A 100 4.08 -0.64 -21.87
N MET A 101 4.80 -0.98 -22.93
CA MET A 101 4.29 -1.75 -24.04
C MET A 101 4.94 -3.12 -24.07
N ARG A 102 4.15 -4.15 -24.33
CA ARG A 102 4.67 -5.49 -24.60
C ARG A 102 4.57 -5.78 -26.09
N HIS A 103 5.70 -5.94 -26.76
CA HIS A 103 5.75 -6.26 -28.19
C HIS A 103 6.66 -7.47 -28.42
N ARG A 104 6.11 -8.53 -29.04
CA ARG A 104 6.84 -9.80 -29.34
C ARG A 104 7.59 -10.37 -28.13
N GLY A 105 7.00 -10.30 -26.95
CA GLY A 105 7.59 -10.83 -25.71
C GLY A 105 8.62 -9.92 -25.03
N ARG A 106 8.97 -8.79 -25.64
CA ARG A 106 9.84 -7.76 -25.06
C ARG A 106 9.02 -6.63 -24.44
N TYR A 107 9.56 -6.02 -23.41
CA TYR A 107 8.98 -4.84 -22.79
C TYR A 107 9.67 -3.59 -23.32
N CYS A 108 8.89 -2.60 -23.72
CA CYS A 108 9.36 -1.27 -24.08
C CYS A 108 8.74 -0.25 -23.12
N TYR A 109 9.51 0.75 -22.73
CA TYR A 109 9.04 1.89 -21.95
C TYR A 109 9.00 3.14 -22.82
N ILE A 110 7.87 3.85 -22.78
CA ILE A 110 7.67 5.09 -23.53
C ILE A 110 8.24 6.24 -22.70
N VAL A 111 9.34 6.83 -23.16
CA VAL A 111 10.01 7.97 -22.53
C VAL A 111 9.72 9.23 -23.34
N ALA A 112 9.39 10.32 -22.65
CA ALA A 112 9.36 11.64 -23.27
C ALA A 112 10.79 12.10 -23.49
N ASP A 113 11.13 12.53 -24.70
CA ASP A 113 12.44 13.07 -25.02
C ASP A 113 12.69 14.35 -24.21
N SER A 114 13.47 14.22 -23.12
CA SER A 114 13.73 15.29 -22.15
C SER A 114 14.73 16.32 -22.66
N ASP A 115 15.47 16.00 -23.73
CA ASP A 115 16.57 16.82 -24.23
C ASP A 115 16.11 18.02 -25.07
N ARG A 116 14.79 18.16 -25.29
CA ARG A 116 14.20 19.31 -25.99
C ARG A 116 13.41 20.18 -25.01
N PHE A 117 14.08 21.14 -24.40
CA PHE A 117 13.43 22.22 -23.64
C PHE A 117 12.53 23.11 -24.53
N GLU A 118 12.77 23.15 -25.84
CA GLU A 118 11.97 23.89 -26.82
C GLU A 118 11.50 22.97 -27.96
N GLY A 119 10.19 22.71 -28.04
CA GLY A 119 9.55 21.95 -29.12
C GLY A 119 8.44 20.98 -28.65
N PRO A 120 7.66 20.42 -29.59
CA PRO A 120 6.67 19.38 -29.25
C PRO A 120 7.39 18.15 -28.70
N ARG A 121 6.91 17.64 -27.54
CA ARG A 121 7.46 16.44 -26.90
C ARG A 121 7.39 15.26 -27.86
N THR A 122 8.54 14.77 -28.30
CA THR A 122 8.68 13.52 -29.03
C THR A 122 8.72 12.37 -28.03
N TRP A 123 7.95 11.32 -28.30
CA TRP A 123 7.93 10.11 -27.47
C TRP A 123 8.77 9.04 -28.14
N ARG A 124 9.68 8.42 -27.39
CA ARG A 124 10.51 7.32 -27.88
C ARG A 124 10.25 6.06 -27.07
N ALA A 125 10.26 4.92 -27.73
CA ALA A 125 10.17 3.62 -27.08
C ALA A 125 11.59 3.10 -26.84
N GLU A 126 11.93 2.88 -25.57
CA GLU A 126 13.19 2.26 -25.15
C GLU A 126 12.92 0.80 -24.75
N GLU A 127 13.75 -0.13 -25.20
CA GLU A 127 13.64 -1.53 -24.79
C GLU A 127 14.17 -1.69 -23.36
N LEU A 128 13.37 -2.32 -22.48
CA LEU A 128 13.75 -2.63 -21.11
C LEU A 128 14.54 -3.95 -21.08
N ASP A 129 15.69 -3.96 -20.39
CA ASP A 129 16.43 -5.21 -20.15
C ASP A 129 15.59 -6.13 -19.24
N PRO A 130 15.19 -7.33 -19.71
CA PRO A 130 14.43 -8.28 -18.90
C PRO A 130 15.12 -8.68 -17.59
N ARG A 131 16.47 -8.60 -17.53
CA ARG A 131 17.24 -8.90 -16.32
C ARG A 131 17.06 -7.84 -15.25
N CYS A 132 16.85 -6.59 -15.65
CA CYS A 132 16.61 -5.46 -14.75
C CYS A 132 15.13 -5.26 -14.41
N LEU A 133 14.22 -5.91 -15.15
CA LEU A 133 12.77 -5.74 -14.99
C LEU A 133 12.16 -6.81 -14.07
N VAL A 134 11.60 -6.37 -12.94
CA VAL A 134 10.78 -7.19 -12.05
C VAL A 134 9.30 -6.89 -12.30
N ASN A 135 8.51 -7.94 -12.51
CA ASN A 135 7.08 -7.84 -12.74
C ASN A 135 6.34 -8.61 -11.64
N ALA A 136 5.46 -7.93 -10.93
CA ALA A 136 4.60 -8.54 -9.92
C ALA A 136 3.13 -8.34 -10.26
N SER A 137 2.41 -9.45 -10.41
CA SER A 137 0.98 -9.47 -10.70
C SER A 137 0.22 -10.03 -9.50
N LEU A 138 -0.97 -9.48 -9.24
CA LEU A 138 -1.85 -10.06 -8.24
C LEU A 138 -2.27 -11.49 -8.64
N PRO A 139 -2.39 -12.42 -7.66
CA PRO A 139 -3.00 -13.72 -7.91
C PRO A 139 -4.37 -13.57 -8.58
N ARG A 140 -4.68 -14.42 -9.57
CA ARG A 140 -5.88 -14.29 -10.42
C ARG A 140 -7.18 -14.10 -9.64
N THR A 141 -7.32 -14.77 -8.51
CA THR A 141 -8.50 -14.66 -7.64
C THR A 141 -8.58 -13.27 -7.01
N LEU A 142 -7.47 -12.79 -6.44
CA LEU A 142 -7.36 -11.45 -5.84
C LEU A 142 -7.62 -10.34 -6.87
N ARG A 143 -7.04 -10.47 -8.07
CA ARG A 143 -7.27 -9.56 -9.20
C ARG A 143 -8.75 -9.45 -9.53
N ARG A 144 -9.42 -10.59 -9.71
CA ARG A 144 -10.85 -10.63 -10.06
C ARG A 144 -11.73 -10.00 -8.98
N ASP A 145 -11.45 -10.30 -7.71
CA ASP A 145 -12.21 -9.75 -6.59
C ASP A 145 -12.07 -8.23 -6.52
N LEU A 146 -10.84 -7.73 -6.71
CA LEU A 146 -10.56 -6.30 -6.76
C LEU A 146 -11.24 -5.61 -7.95
N GLU A 147 -11.09 -6.14 -9.16
CA GLU A 147 -11.72 -5.59 -10.37
C GLU A 147 -13.25 -5.51 -10.23
N ARG A 148 -13.87 -6.56 -9.68
CA ARG A 148 -15.31 -6.58 -9.41
C ARG A 148 -15.71 -5.49 -8.41
N ALA A 149 -14.96 -5.35 -7.32
CA ALA A 149 -15.21 -4.31 -6.33
C ALA A 149 -15.07 -2.91 -6.94
N LEU A 150 -13.97 -2.64 -7.65
CA LEU A 150 -13.72 -1.35 -8.30
C LEU A 150 -14.79 -0.99 -9.33
N SER A 151 -15.21 -1.96 -10.15
CA SER A 151 -16.29 -1.78 -11.13
C SER A 151 -17.58 -1.31 -10.45
N LEU A 152 -17.98 -1.97 -9.36
CA LEU A 152 -19.20 -1.63 -8.62
C LEU A 152 -19.09 -0.29 -7.89
N ILE A 153 -17.92 0.05 -7.35
CA ILE A 153 -17.66 1.35 -6.73
C ILE A 153 -17.81 2.46 -7.77
N ARG A 154 -17.16 2.32 -8.94
CA ARG A 154 -17.21 3.30 -10.02
C ARG A 154 -18.63 3.48 -10.57
N LEU A 155 -19.38 2.40 -10.73
CA LEU A 155 -20.78 2.44 -11.15
C LEU A 155 -21.65 3.18 -10.12
N SER A 156 -21.49 2.85 -8.84
CA SER A 156 -22.28 3.47 -7.76
C SER A 156 -21.97 4.96 -7.61
N ASP A 157 -20.70 5.35 -7.70
CA ASP A 157 -20.29 6.77 -7.67
C ASP A 157 -20.89 7.54 -8.85
N ARG A 158 -20.91 6.95 -10.05
CA ARG A 158 -21.54 7.56 -11.22
C ARG A 158 -23.05 7.71 -11.05
N ASP A 159 -23.73 6.68 -10.55
CA ASP A 159 -25.18 6.70 -10.33
C ASP A 159 -25.59 7.72 -9.28
N ILE A 160 -24.84 7.82 -8.17
CA ILE A 160 -25.08 8.83 -7.12
C ILE A 160 -24.88 10.25 -7.68
N ASN A 161 -23.83 10.48 -8.47
CA ASN A 161 -23.59 11.80 -9.07
C ASN A 161 -24.71 12.19 -10.04
N ILE A 162 -25.19 11.26 -10.86
CA ILE A 162 -26.33 11.49 -11.77
C ILE A 162 -27.59 11.78 -10.94
N ALA A 163 -27.91 10.95 -9.95
CA ALA A 163 -29.09 11.15 -9.10
C ALA A 163 -29.02 12.49 -8.34
N SER A 164 -27.86 12.84 -7.79
CA SER A 164 -27.63 14.12 -7.12
C SER A 164 -27.82 15.31 -8.08
N SER A 165 -27.30 15.21 -9.31
CA SER A 165 -27.47 16.27 -10.32
C SER A 165 -28.94 16.46 -10.72
N PHE A 166 -29.72 15.37 -10.76
CA PHE A 166 -31.15 15.40 -11.08
C PHE A 166 -31.96 16.05 -9.94
N VAL A 167 -31.63 15.72 -8.70
CA VAL A 167 -32.31 16.23 -7.49
C VAL A 167 -31.91 17.68 -7.15
N MET A 168 -30.65 18.08 -7.41
CA MET A 168 -30.19 19.45 -7.16
C MET A 168 -30.43 20.40 -8.35
N GLY A 169 -30.83 19.88 -9.52
CA GLY A 169 -31.17 20.67 -10.69
C GLY A 169 -32.59 21.25 -10.66
N ASN A 170 -32.95 22.04 -11.69
CA ASN A 170 -34.27 22.68 -11.84
C ASN A 170 -35.47 21.71 -11.85
N HIS A 171 -35.24 20.40 -11.90
CA HIS A 171 -36.27 19.36 -11.94
C HIS A 171 -36.49 18.65 -10.59
N GLY A 172 -35.61 18.86 -9.60
CA GLY A 172 -35.59 18.06 -8.37
C GLY A 172 -36.58 18.47 -7.28
N ASN A 173 -36.86 19.78 -7.13
CA ASN A 173 -37.62 20.33 -6.00
C ASN A 173 -39.06 19.82 -5.84
N ASN A 174 -39.65 19.17 -6.86
CA ASN A 174 -41.00 18.56 -6.80
C ASN A 174 -41.05 17.15 -7.41
N SER A 175 -39.89 16.48 -7.56
CA SER A 175 -39.81 15.19 -8.25
C SER A 175 -40.40 14.00 -7.47
N GLY A 176 -40.71 14.17 -6.18
CA GLY A 176 -41.11 13.07 -5.29
C GLY A 176 -40.01 12.02 -5.07
N PHE A 177 -38.80 12.26 -5.59
CA PHE A 177 -37.69 11.31 -5.53
C PHE A 177 -37.05 11.29 -4.14
N ASP A 178 -37.06 10.12 -3.50
CA ASP A 178 -36.39 9.90 -2.21
C ASP A 178 -34.89 9.61 -2.44
N PHE A 179 -34.09 10.66 -2.42
CA PHE A 179 -32.64 10.55 -2.54
C PHE A 179 -32.01 9.73 -1.41
N ALA A 180 -32.58 9.75 -0.20
CA ALA A 180 -32.06 8.97 0.92
C ALA A 180 -32.30 7.48 0.74
N ALA A 181 -33.48 7.08 0.23
CA ALA A 181 -33.75 5.69 -0.16
C ALA A 181 -32.82 5.23 -1.30
N HIS A 182 -32.63 6.06 -2.33
CA HIS A 182 -31.71 5.74 -3.42
C HIS A 182 -30.27 5.57 -2.93
N ARG A 183 -29.78 6.48 -2.09
CA ARG A 183 -28.44 6.40 -1.50
C ARG A 183 -28.27 5.13 -0.65
N ARG A 184 -29.26 4.74 0.16
CA ARG A 184 -29.24 3.48 0.91
C ARG A 184 -29.15 2.26 -0.02
N MET A 185 -29.94 2.24 -1.09
CA MET A 185 -29.89 1.18 -2.09
C MET A 185 -28.50 1.10 -2.77
N SER A 186 -27.91 2.24 -3.16
CA SER A 186 -26.55 2.27 -3.72
C SER A 186 -25.51 1.77 -2.72
N ASN A 187 -25.60 2.18 -1.45
CA ASN A 187 -24.71 1.72 -0.39
C ASN A 187 -24.78 0.19 -0.21
N ASP A 188 -25.99 -0.38 -0.19
CA ASP A 188 -26.21 -1.83 -0.10
C ASP A 188 -25.60 -2.59 -1.28
N ILE A 189 -25.70 -2.03 -2.49
CA ILE A 189 -25.08 -2.61 -3.69
C ILE A 189 -23.56 -2.61 -3.54
N VAL A 190 -22.95 -1.49 -3.11
CA VAL A 190 -21.51 -1.40 -2.88
C VAL A 190 -21.07 -2.37 -1.80
N LEU A 191 -21.77 -2.45 -0.67
CA LEU A 191 -21.46 -3.41 0.39
C LEU A 191 -21.50 -4.85 -0.14
N LYS A 192 -22.56 -5.24 -0.83
CA LYS A 192 -22.66 -6.59 -1.43
C LYS A 192 -21.53 -6.84 -2.43
N GLY A 193 -21.20 -5.86 -3.24
CA GLY A 193 -20.15 -5.90 -4.26
C GLY A 193 -18.74 -6.03 -3.71
N THR A 194 -18.49 -5.43 -2.55
CA THR A 194 -17.18 -5.36 -1.89
C THR A 194 -16.99 -6.39 -0.80
N ARG A 195 -17.99 -7.28 -0.61
CA ARG A 195 -17.99 -8.32 0.43
C ARG A 195 -16.72 -9.18 0.39
N THR A 196 -16.24 -9.55 -0.80
CA THR A 196 -15.06 -10.42 -0.96
C THR A 196 -13.76 -9.76 -0.51
N ILE A 197 -13.64 -8.45 -0.69
CA ILE A 197 -12.47 -7.68 -0.24
C ILE A 197 -12.68 -7.07 1.15
N GLY A 198 -13.89 -7.17 1.74
CA GLY A 198 -14.21 -6.63 3.06
C GLY A 198 -14.36 -5.11 3.16
N TRP A 199 -14.16 -4.36 2.07
CA TRP A 199 -14.20 -2.90 2.13
C TRP A 199 -15.59 -2.39 2.56
N ALA A 200 -15.61 -1.43 3.48
CA ALA A 200 -16.83 -0.93 4.12
C ALA A 200 -17.04 0.58 3.94
N GLY A 201 -16.22 1.23 3.11
CA GLY A 201 -16.30 2.67 2.82
C GLY A 201 -16.16 3.54 4.07
N ARG A 202 -15.21 3.24 4.97
CA ARG A 202 -14.99 3.95 6.25
C ARG A 202 -16.22 4.04 7.16
N GLY A 203 -17.06 3.03 7.16
CA GLY A 203 -18.29 3.03 7.96
C GLY A 203 -19.43 3.85 7.34
N LEU A 204 -19.17 4.66 6.31
CA LEU A 204 -20.19 5.46 5.60
C LEU A 204 -21.25 4.59 4.91
N LEU A 205 -20.91 3.33 4.63
CA LEU A 205 -21.80 2.37 4.00
C LEU A 205 -22.44 1.41 5.01
N THR A 206 -22.00 1.40 6.27
CA THR A 206 -22.33 0.35 7.25
C THR A 206 -23.55 0.64 8.12
N GLU A 207 -24.31 1.67 7.77
CA GLU A 207 -25.57 1.98 8.44
C GLU A 207 -26.52 0.76 8.32
N GLY A 208 -26.92 0.19 9.46
CA GLY A 208 -27.76 -1.01 9.51
C GLY A 208 -27.02 -2.35 9.58
N LEU A 209 -25.69 -2.38 9.48
CA LEU A 209 -24.92 -3.61 9.74
C LEU A 209 -24.82 -3.89 11.24
N LEU A 210 -24.89 -5.17 11.61
CA LEU A 210 -24.59 -5.62 12.96
C LEU A 210 -23.08 -5.53 13.23
N ASP A 211 -22.69 -5.33 14.48
CA ASP A 211 -21.26 -5.19 14.81
C ASP A 211 -20.40 -6.43 14.45
N PRO A 212 -20.89 -7.68 14.58
CA PRO A 212 -20.17 -8.83 14.04
C PRO A 212 -19.93 -8.77 12.53
N GLU A 213 -20.86 -8.21 11.75
CA GLU A 213 -20.69 -8.05 10.29
C GLU A 213 -19.65 -6.98 9.96
N LYS A 214 -19.65 -5.89 10.74
CA LYS A 214 -18.62 -4.83 10.63
C LYS A 214 -17.23 -5.39 10.97
N ALA A 215 -17.12 -6.17 12.04
CA ALA A 215 -15.88 -6.82 12.43
C ALA A 215 -15.38 -7.80 11.36
N TRP A 216 -16.27 -8.66 10.84
CA TRP A 216 -15.92 -9.58 9.75
C TRP A 216 -15.40 -8.84 8.51
N ARG A 217 -16.01 -7.71 8.15
CA ARG A 217 -15.55 -6.86 7.06
C ARG A 217 -14.18 -6.25 7.34
N ALA A 218 -13.96 -5.71 8.53
CA ALA A 218 -12.68 -5.12 8.93
C ALA A 218 -11.53 -6.15 8.86
N ILE A 219 -11.76 -7.37 9.36
CA ILE A 219 -10.81 -8.49 9.26
C ILE A 219 -10.56 -8.85 7.79
N SER A 220 -11.62 -8.98 7.00
CA SER A 220 -11.52 -9.34 5.57
C SER A 220 -10.73 -8.29 4.77
N PHE A 221 -10.94 -7.01 5.08
CA PHE A 221 -10.22 -5.92 4.43
C PHE A 221 -8.76 -5.82 4.87
N GLY A 222 -8.48 -6.02 6.16
CA GLY A 222 -7.10 -6.13 6.66
C GLY A 222 -6.34 -7.29 5.99
N ARG A 223 -6.98 -8.46 5.87
CA ARG A 223 -6.43 -9.61 5.13
C ARG A 223 -6.17 -9.27 3.66
N PHE A 224 -7.11 -8.58 3.01
CA PHE A 224 -6.93 -8.14 1.62
C PHE A 224 -5.75 -7.18 1.48
N ALA A 225 -5.63 -6.18 2.36
CA ALA A 225 -4.53 -5.22 2.36
C ALA A 225 -3.17 -5.89 2.62
N ALA A 226 -3.09 -6.84 3.56
CA ALA A 226 -1.88 -7.62 3.82
C ALA A 226 -1.44 -8.39 2.56
N ARG A 227 -2.37 -9.04 1.85
CA ARG A 227 -2.04 -9.77 0.60
C ARG A 227 -1.48 -8.85 -0.48
N LEU A 228 -1.98 -7.62 -0.60
CA LEU A 228 -1.43 -6.66 -1.57
C LEU A 228 -0.04 -6.17 -1.15
N ARG A 229 0.15 -5.88 0.14
CA ARG A 229 1.45 -5.50 0.70
C ARG A 229 2.48 -6.60 0.46
N ASP A 230 2.14 -7.85 0.75
CA ASP A 230 3.06 -8.98 0.62
C ASP A 230 3.54 -9.12 -0.84
N VAL A 231 2.64 -8.96 -1.83
CA VAL A 231 3.04 -8.93 -3.26
C VAL A 231 4.01 -7.78 -3.57
N ALA A 232 3.80 -6.60 -2.99
CA ALA A 232 4.70 -5.46 -3.19
C ALA A 232 6.08 -5.70 -2.55
N ILE A 233 6.13 -6.24 -1.34
CA ILE A 233 7.38 -6.55 -0.63
C ILE A 233 8.14 -7.69 -1.31
N ASP A 234 7.44 -8.72 -1.81
CA ASP A 234 8.06 -9.79 -2.60
C ASP A 234 8.70 -9.24 -3.88
N ALA A 235 8.03 -8.31 -4.57
CA ALA A 235 8.58 -7.65 -5.74
C ALA A 235 9.84 -6.83 -5.41
N LEU A 236 9.84 -6.15 -4.26
CA LEU A 236 11.00 -5.39 -3.79
C LEU A 236 12.17 -6.32 -3.46
N ASN A 237 11.92 -7.41 -2.74
CA ASN A 237 12.94 -8.41 -2.42
C ASN A 237 13.51 -9.06 -3.68
N GLU A 238 12.70 -9.35 -4.70
CA GLU A 238 13.18 -9.82 -5.99
C GLU A 238 14.09 -8.77 -6.67
N SER A 239 13.73 -7.48 -6.61
CA SER A 239 14.62 -6.40 -7.12
C SER A 239 15.95 -6.34 -6.37
N ILE A 240 15.93 -6.44 -5.04
CA ILE A 240 17.13 -6.48 -4.19
C ILE A 240 17.98 -7.71 -4.52
N SER A 241 17.37 -8.88 -4.67
CA SER A 241 18.07 -10.12 -5.02
C SER A 241 18.77 -10.04 -6.37
N ARG A 242 18.14 -9.41 -7.37
CA ARG A 242 18.76 -9.20 -8.69
C ARG A 242 19.92 -8.22 -8.64
N ALA A 243 19.77 -7.13 -7.88
CA ALA A 243 20.86 -6.19 -7.64
C ALA A 243 22.02 -6.88 -6.94
N GLY A 244 21.73 -7.67 -5.90
CA GLY A 244 22.71 -8.46 -5.15
C GLY A 244 23.50 -9.43 -6.02
N ALA A 245 22.82 -10.14 -6.93
CA ALA A 245 23.50 -11.02 -7.89
C ALA A 245 24.47 -10.29 -8.83
N ARG A 246 24.27 -8.99 -9.07
CA ARG A 246 25.13 -8.18 -9.95
C ARG A 246 26.25 -7.44 -9.19
N LEU A 247 25.99 -7.11 -7.92
CA LEU A 247 26.88 -6.36 -7.01
C LEU A 247 27.60 -7.25 -5.99
N ASP A 248 27.43 -8.57 -6.09
CA ASP A 248 28.02 -9.58 -5.20
C ASP A 248 27.62 -9.43 -3.72
N PHE A 249 26.33 -9.23 -3.47
CA PHE A 249 25.76 -9.29 -2.11
C PHE A 249 24.49 -10.15 -2.06
N ALA A 250 24.13 -10.61 -0.87
CA ALA A 250 22.85 -11.28 -0.60
C ALA A 250 22.15 -10.55 0.54
N ALA A 251 20.92 -10.09 0.27
CA ALA A 251 20.12 -9.39 1.27
C ALA A 251 18.64 -9.76 1.16
N SER A 252 17.93 -9.70 2.29
CA SER A 252 16.48 -9.77 2.33
C SER A 252 15.90 -8.71 3.24
N LEU A 253 14.73 -8.21 2.89
CA LEU A 253 13.97 -7.24 3.64
C LEU A 253 12.71 -7.91 4.18
N THR A 254 12.50 -7.81 5.49
CA THR A 254 11.28 -8.28 6.15
C THR A 254 10.64 -7.16 6.96
N LEU A 255 9.32 -7.27 7.15
CA LEU A 255 8.55 -6.35 7.98
C LEU A 255 8.19 -7.06 9.28
N SER A 256 8.39 -6.39 10.40
CA SER A 256 7.94 -6.86 11.70
C SER A 256 6.90 -5.93 12.31
N ARG A 257 6.14 -6.44 13.29
CA ARG A 257 5.02 -5.72 13.94
C ARG A 257 3.92 -5.26 12.98
N VAL A 258 3.85 -5.90 11.81
CA VAL A 258 2.74 -5.73 10.88
C VAL A 258 1.80 -6.94 10.97
N PRO A 259 0.47 -6.75 10.96
CA PRO A 259 -0.46 -7.85 10.88
C PRO A 259 -0.20 -8.70 9.63
N THR A 260 -0.02 -9.99 9.84
CA THR A 260 0.17 -11.02 8.82
C THR A 260 -1.17 -11.62 8.42
N ARG A 261 -1.18 -12.39 7.33
CA ARG A 261 -2.36 -13.17 6.95
C ARG A 261 -2.82 -14.13 8.06
N ALA A 262 -1.87 -14.75 8.77
CA ALA A 262 -2.16 -15.69 9.85
C ALA A 262 -2.89 -15.00 11.01
N ASP A 263 -2.54 -13.75 11.31
CA ASP A 263 -3.20 -12.95 12.34
C ASP A 263 -4.67 -12.71 11.99
N PHE A 264 -4.97 -12.34 10.74
CA PHE A 264 -6.36 -12.18 10.30
C PHE A 264 -7.13 -13.50 10.28
N ASP A 265 -6.49 -14.62 9.94
CA ASP A 265 -7.09 -15.96 10.00
C ASP A 265 -7.37 -16.41 11.44
N GLN A 266 -6.57 -15.96 12.42
CA GLN A 266 -6.87 -16.14 13.83
C GLN A 266 -8.03 -15.24 14.28
N MET A 267 -8.02 -13.96 13.92
CA MET A 267 -9.09 -13.02 14.27
C MET A 267 -10.47 -13.46 13.73
N GLU A 268 -10.53 -14.01 12.52
CA GLU A 268 -11.78 -14.55 11.97
C GLU A 268 -12.28 -15.75 12.78
N ARG A 269 -11.38 -16.65 13.20
CA ARG A 269 -11.73 -17.78 14.08
C ARG A 269 -12.22 -17.30 15.45
N ASP A 270 -11.59 -16.27 16.01
CA ASP A 270 -11.99 -15.70 17.30
C ASP A 270 -13.34 -15.00 17.23
N LEU A 271 -13.64 -14.33 16.11
CA LEU A 271 -14.96 -13.75 15.83
C LEU A 271 -16.03 -14.84 15.78
N GLN A 272 -15.79 -15.92 15.03
CA GLN A 272 -16.73 -17.03 14.91
C GLN A 272 -16.96 -17.76 16.25
N ALA A 273 -15.93 -17.84 17.09
CA ALA A 273 -16.00 -18.47 18.40
C ALA A 273 -16.49 -17.54 19.52
N GLY A 274 -16.69 -16.24 19.26
CA GLY A 274 -17.05 -15.24 20.27
C GLY A 274 -15.96 -15.04 21.35
N LYS A 275 -14.70 -15.32 21.03
CA LYS A 275 -13.59 -15.33 22.01
C LYS A 275 -12.94 -13.96 22.22
N ARG A 276 -13.06 -13.06 21.26
CA ARG A 276 -12.43 -11.73 21.29
C ARG A 276 -13.50 -10.63 21.32
N PRO A 277 -13.32 -9.57 22.15
CA PRO A 277 -14.24 -8.44 22.15
C PRO A 277 -14.38 -7.83 20.75
N ILE A 278 -15.62 -7.58 20.32
CA ILE A 278 -15.91 -7.03 18.98
C ILE A 278 -15.21 -5.69 18.77
N SER A 279 -15.08 -4.85 19.81
CA SER A 279 -14.38 -3.57 19.74
C SER A 279 -12.93 -3.69 19.24
N GLN A 280 -12.21 -4.75 19.62
CA GLN A 280 -10.85 -5.02 19.15
C GLN A 280 -10.82 -5.52 17.70
N LEU A 281 -11.90 -6.15 17.25
CA LEU A 281 -12.03 -6.69 15.89
C LEU A 281 -12.55 -5.67 14.88
N LEU A 282 -13.04 -4.52 15.32
CA LEU A 282 -13.43 -3.41 14.44
C LEU A 282 -12.20 -2.63 13.92
N VAL A 283 -11.08 -2.72 14.63
CA VAL A 283 -9.80 -2.08 14.27
C VAL A 283 -8.63 -3.07 14.32
N PRO A 284 -8.66 -4.18 13.56
CA PRO A 284 -7.72 -5.29 13.68
C PRO A 284 -6.24 -4.94 13.43
N TRP A 285 -5.96 -3.78 12.82
CA TRP A 285 -4.60 -3.28 12.59
C TRP A 285 -4.02 -2.51 13.78
N LEU A 286 -4.85 -2.06 14.72
CA LEU A 286 -4.42 -1.56 16.03
C LEU A 286 -4.32 -2.77 16.95
N SER A 287 -3.23 -3.51 16.83
CA SER A 287 -2.89 -4.49 17.87
C SER A 287 -2.67 -3.73 19.18
N ASP A 288 -3.07 -4.33 20.30
CA ASP A 288 -2.77 -3.83 21.64
C ASP A 288 -1.24 -3.74 21.79
N GLY A 289 -0.64 -2.61 21.39
CA GLY A 289 0.61 -2.20 21.99
C GLY A 289 0.31 -2.15 23.48
N GLU A 290 1.07 -2.90 24.28
CA GLU A 290 1.08 -2.67 25.73
C GLU A 290 1.10 -1.16 25.95
N PRO A 291 0.22 -0.61 26.81
CA PRO A 291 0.38 0.77 27.21
C PRO A 291 1.80 0.88 27.73
N ASP A 292 2.61 1.74 27.09
CA ASP A 292 3.96 2.06 27.55
C ASP A 292 3.88 2.21 29.08
N ALA A 293 4.62 1.36 29.79
CA ALA A 293 4.64 1.38 31.24
C ALA A 293 4.85 2.83 31.68
N GLU A 294 3.90 3.36 32.47
CA GLU A 294 4.02 4.70 33.05
C GLU A 294 5.43 4.84 33.63
N PRO A 295 6.15 5.93 33.35
CA PRO A 295 7.43 6.15 33.99
C PRO A 295 7.17 6.15 35.49
N GLN A 296 7.73 5.15 36.18
CA GLN A 296 7.75 5.14 37.63
C GLN A 296 8.40 6.44 38.07
N ASP A 297 7.62 7.30 38.73
CA ASP A 297 8.11 8.49 39.39
C ASP A 297 9.30 8.07 40.25
N VAL A 298 10.49 8.48 39.81
CA VAL A 298 11.70 8.31 40.57
C VAL A 298 11.56 9.26 41.75
N ASP A 299 11.27 8.66 42.91
CA ASP A 299 11.23 9.26 44.22
C ASP A 299 12.52 10.06 44.45
N ALA A 300 12.45 11.37 44.21
CA ALA A 300 13.54 12.30 44.47
C ALA A 300 13.58 12.57 45.98
N GLY A 301 14.29 11.70 46.67
CA GLY A 301 14.63 11.83 48.07
C GLY A 301 15.32 13.16 48.39
N ALA A 302 14.82 13.78 49.45
CA ALA A 302 15.51 14.56 50.46
C ALA A 302 16.78 15.33 50.04
N THR A 303 16.66 16.66 49.98
CA THR A 303 17.79 17.54 50.31
C THR A 303 17.45 18.35 51.56
N ASP A 304 18.26 18.06 52.57
CA ASP A 304 18.38 18.70 53.86
C ASP A 304 19.07 20.06 53.67
N GLU A 305 18.42 21.16 54.07
CA GLU A 305 19.08 22.46 54.20
C GLU A 305 18.82 23.05 55.59
N LYS A 306 19.77 22.77 56.48
CA LYS A 306 20.18 23.67 57.56
C LYS A 306 21.56 24.21 57.21
N LEU A 307 21.64 25.49 56.84
CA LEU A 307 22.57 26.51 57.35
C LEU A 307 22.41 27.81 56.57
#